data_AF-A0AB34CJY8-F1
#
_entry.id   AF-A0AB34CJY8-F1
#
_cell.length_a   1.000
_cell.length_b   1.000
_cell.length_c   1.000
_cell.angle_alpha   90.00
_cell.angle_beta   90.00
_cell.angle_gamma   90.00
#
_symmetry.space_group_name_H-M   'P 1'
#
loop_
_entity.id
_entity.type
_entity.pdbx_description
1 polymer ?
#
loop_
_entity_poly.entity_id
_entity_poly.type
_entity_poly.pdbx_seq_one_letter_code
_entity_poly.pdbx_strand_id
1 'polypeptide(L)' 'MLTLDGAGYGIGLMTATKIPVSQRSDVVIRHLAVESALTIYLLRSENNRLSVSLEWLIDRLRDGLGE' A
#
# COMPACT_ATOMS: atom_id res chain seq x y z
N MET A 1 12.61 -5.19 -2.76
CA MET A 1 12.29 -4.23 -3.85
C MET A 1 13.22 -3.03 -3.78
N LEU A 2 13.08 -2.13 -2.80
CA LEU A 2 13.99 -0.97 -2.61
C LEU A 2 15.50 -1.31 -2.58
N THR A 3 15.88 -2.46 -2.03
CA THR A 3 17.28 -2.92 -2.04
C THR A 3 17.82 -3.20 -3.44
N LEU A 4 16.99 -3.74 -4.34
CA LEU A 4 17.37 -4.00 -5.73
C LEU A 4 17.41 -2.70 -6.52
N ASP A 5 16.43 -1.83 -6.29
CA ASP A 5 16.35 -0.51 -6.92
C ASP A 5 17.58 0.34 -6.54
N GLY A 6 17.95 0.37 -5.25
CA GLY A 6 19.15 1.07 -4.77
C GLY A 6 20.48 0.45 -5.19
N ALA A 7 20.49 -0.85 -5.52
CA ALA A 7 21.65 -1.52 -6.12
C ALA A 7 21.72 -1.31 -7.65
N GLY A 8 20.80 -0.57 -8.25
CA GLY A 8 20.81 -0.23 -9.68
C GLY A 8 20.21 -1.29 -10.59
N TYR A 9 19.49 -2.28 -10.05
CA TYR A 9 18.90 -3.36 -10.84
C TYR A 9 17.50 -3.03 -11.41
N GLY A 10 16.96 -1.83 -11.18
CA GLY A 10 15.67 -1.45 -11.78
C GLY A 10 15.00 -0.20 -11.20
N ILE A 11 13.73 -0.02 -11.58
CA ILE A 11 12.83 1.03 -11.10
C ILE A 11 11.59 0.36 -10.49
N GLY A 12 11.29 0.69 -9.23
CA GLY A 12 10.10 0.20 -8.53
C GLY A 12 8.95 1.22 -8.50
N LEU A 13 7.72 0.71 -8.38
CA LEU A 13 6.53 1.51 -8.10
C LEU A 13 6.08 1.29 -6.66
N MET A 14 5.61 2.36 -6.02
CA MET A 14 5.18 2.31 -4.62
C MET A 14 4.11 3.36 -4.34
N THR A 15 3.17 3.02 -3.48
CA THR A 15 2.12 3.93 -3.02
C THR A 15 2.74 5.10 -2.23
N ALA A 16 2.20 6.31 -2.44
CA ALA A 16 2.69 7.52 -1.78
C ALA A 16 2.69 7.43 -0.24
N THR A 17 1.72 6.71 0.33
CA THR A 17 1.63 6.46 1.79
C THR A 17 2.84 5.74 2.37
N LYS A 18 3.60 5.00 1.54
CA LYS A 18 4.79 4.26 1.98
C LYS A 18 6.09 5.06 1.85
N ILE A 19 6.05 6.27 1.29
CA ILE A 19 7.23 7.14 1.11
C ILE A 19 7.95 7.44 2.44
N PRO A 20 7.27 7.82 3.55
CA PRO A 20 7.96 8.20 4.79
C PRO A 20 8.79 7.07 5.39
N VAL A 21 8.30 5.84 5.29
CA VAL A 21 8.94 4.64 5.87
C VAL A 21 9.99 4.03 4.93
N SER A 22 9.96 4.42 3.65
CA SER A 22 10.81 3.84 2.60
C SER A 22 11.95 4.76 2.17
N GLN A 23 12.21 5.84 2.91
CA GLN A 23 13.30 6.76 2.62
C GLN A 23 14.65 6.05 2.75
N ARG A 24 15.44 6.08 1.68
CA ARG A 24 16.82 5.57 1.67
C ARG A 24 17.69 6.52 0.87
N SER A 25 18.92 6.76 1.31
CA SER A 25 19.84 7.69 0.64
C SER A 25 20.31 7.21 -0.74
N ASP A 26 20.25 5.89 -0.98
CA ASP A 26 20.63 5.24 -2.24
C ASP A 26 19.50 5.21 -3.30
N VAL A 27 18.30 5.72 -2.99
CA VAL A 27 17.14 5.65 -3.88
C VAL A 27 16.48 7.02 -4.03
N VAL A 28 16.24 7.45 -5.28
CA VAL A 28 15.49 8.67 -5.58
C VAL A 28 14.02 8.32 -5.80
N ILE A 29 13.14 8.89 -4.98
CA ILE A 29 11.69 8.76 -5.13
C ILE A 29 11.18 9.95 -5.95
N ARG A 30 10.41 9.68 -7.02
CA ARG A 30 9.74 10.71 -7.83
C ARG A 30 8.26 10.38 -7.95
N HIS A 31 7.42 11.40 -7.88
CA HIS A 31 5.99 11.24 -8.11
C HIS A 31 5.73 10.86 -9.57
N LEU A 32 4.75 9.99 -9.80
CA LEU A 32 4.34 9.64 -11.16
C LEU A 32 3.58 10.81 -11.78
N ALA A 33 3.92 11.20 -13.00
CA ALA A 33 3.29 12.34 -13.69
C ALA A 33 1.88 12.04 -14.22
N VAL A 34 1.48 10.77 -14.23
CA VAL A 34 0.12 10.35 -14.57
C VAL A 34 -0.63 10.06 -13.27
N GLU A 35 -1.87 10.49 -13.19
CA GLU A 35 -2.76 10.06 -12.12
C GLU A 35 -3.01 8.56 -12.26
N SER A 36 -2.48 7.80 -11.31
CA SER A 36 -2.65 6.35 -11.24
C SER A 36 -3.46 6.03 -9.99
N ALA A 37 -4.63 5.44 -10.19
CA ALA A 37 -5.46 4.96 -9.11
C ALA A 37 -5.12 3.48 -8.83
N LEU A 38 -4.58 3.21 -7.63
CA LEU A 38 -4.45 1.86 -7.11
C LEU A 38 -5.67 1.56 -6.25
N THR A 39 -6.51 0.61 -6.67
CA THR A 39 -7.63 0.14 -5.84
C THR A 39 -7.19 -1.05 -4.99
N ILE A 40 -7.31 -0.91 -3.67
CA ILE A 40 -7.01 -1.98 -2.71
C ILE A 40 -8.33 -2.65 -2.32
N TYR A 41 -8.44 -3.95 -2.58
CA TYR A 41 -9.61 -4.74 -2.23
C TYR A 41 -9.31 -5.64 -1.02
N LEU A 42 -10.25 -5.70 -0.09
CA LEU A 42 -10.27 -6.76 0.92
C LEU A 42 -11.02 -7.97 0.36
N LEU A 43 -10.29 -9.00 -0.03
CA LEU A 43 -10.88 -10.23 -0.55
C LEU A 43 -11.37 -11.12 0.60
N ARG A 44 -12.59 -11.66 0.45
CA ARG A 44 -13.23 -12.53 1.43
C ARG A 44 -13.89 -13.72 0.75
N SER A 45 -13.82 -14.87 1.40
CA SER A 45 -14.65 -16.03 1.04
C SER A 45 -16.10 -15.82 1.48
N GLU A 46 -17.03 -15.95 0.55
CA GLU A 46 -18.47 -15.72 0.73
C GLU A 46 -19.06 -16.52 1.90
N ASN A 47 -18.55 -17.75 2.13
CA ASN A 47 -19.09 -18.67 3.13
C ASN A 47 -18.46 -18.54 4.54
N ASN A 48 -17.54 -17.60 4.75
CA ASN A 48 -16.91 -17.43 6.06
C ASN A 48 -17.75 -16.50 6.95
N ARG A 49 -18.33 -17.00 8.06
CA ARG A 49 -18.97 -16.13 9.06
C ARG A 49 -17.89 -15.24 9.67
N LEU A 50 -18.11 -13.93 9.68
CA LEU A 50 -17.16 -13.01 10.29
C LEU A 50 -17.14 -13.20 11.80
N SER A 51 -15.95 -13.22 12.38
CA SER A 51 -15.82 -13.02 13.81
C SER A 51 -16.05 -11.54 14.13
N VAL A 52 -16.51 -11.25 15.34
CA VAL A 52 -16.70 -9.87 15.83
C VAL A 52 -15.41 -9.04 15.68
N SER A 53 -14.24 -9.66 15.90
CA SER A 53 -12.94 -9.00 15.72
C SER A 53 -12.65 -8.62 14.26
N LEU A 54 -13.07 -9.45 13.29
CA LEU A 54 -12.88 -9.18 11.88
C LEU A 54 -13.85 -8.10 11.39
N GLU A 55 -15.09 -8.08 11.88
CA GLU A 55 -16.06 -7.01 11.59
C GLU A 55 -15.52 -5.66 12.05
N TRP A 56 -15.05 -5.57 13.29
CA TRP A 56 -14.46 -4.34 13.83
C TRP A 56 -13.20 -3.90 13.06
N LEU A 57 -12.34 -4.84 12.67
CA LEU A 57 -11.15 -4.52 11.88
C LEU A 57 -11.54 -3.94 10.51
N ILE A 58 -12.55 -4.50 9.85
CA ILE A 58 -13.04 -4.01 8.56
C ILE A 58 -13.58 -2.59 8.69
N ASP A 59 -14.36 -2.34 9.75
CA ASP A 59 -14.92 -1.02 10.04
C ASP A 59 -13.81 0.02 10.25
N ARG A 60 -12.84 -0.31 11.11
CA ARG A 60 -11.66 0.53 11.34
C ARG A 60 -10.83 0.79 10.08
N LEU A 61 -10.70 -0.20 9.21
CA LEU A 61 -9.96 -0.05 7.94
C LEU A 61 -10.71 0.84 6.95
N ARG A 62 -12.04 0.88 6.99
CA ARG A 62 -12.84 1.79 6.15
C ARG A 62 -12.72 3.22 6.63
N ASP A 63 -12.81 3.44 7.94
CA ASP A 63 -12.68 4.78 8.52
C ASP A 63 -11.31 5.39 8.22
N GLY A 64 -10.24 4.61 8.37
CA GLY A 64 -8.87 5.08 8.12
C GLY A 64 -8.49 5.26 6.64
N LEU A 65 -9.36 4.91 5.70
CA LEU A 65 -9.13 5.09 4.25
C LEU A 65 -9.79 6.37 3.70
N GLY A 66 -10.66 7.02 4.48
CA GLY A 66 -11.45 8.19 4.08
C GLY A 66 -10.84 9.56 4.39
N GLU A 67 -9.62 9.62 4.94
CA GLU A 67 -8.89 10.86 5.25
C GLU A 67 -7.74 11.15 4.27
#